data_AF-A0A7R9PP97-F1
#
_entry.id   AF-A0A7R9PP97-F1
#
_cell.length_a   1.000
_cell.length_b   1.000
_cell.length_c   1.000
_cell.angle_alpha   90.00
_cell.angle_beta   90.00
_cell.angle_gamma   90.00
#
_symmetry.space_group_name_H-M   'P 1'
#
loop_
_entity.id
_entity.type
_entity.pdbx_description
1 polymer ?
#
loop_
_entity_poly.entity_id
_entity_poly.type
_entity_poly.pdbx_seq_one_letter_code
_entity_poly.pdbx_strand_id
1 'polypeptide(L)'
;MAVASWMFRGKIQRSGRSFRSRIDAEDDIQFDLSKDACECAREILSNVCKKQGLTEGKKFGYLNAFVKLIIRTDVGAGDLGYTIEEIQCW
;
A
#
# COMPACT_ATOMS: atom_id res chain seq x y z
N MET A 1 -28.28 -53.41 -29.94
CA MET A 1 -29.04 -52.14 -30.10
C MET A 1 -29.44 -51.66 -28.71
N ALA A 2 -29.29 -50.34 -28.47
CA ALA A 2 -29.70 -49.55 -27.28
C ALA A 2 -29.00 -49.95 -25.96
N VAL A 3 -28.48 -49.04 -25.12
CA VAL A 3 -28.94 -47.68 -24.78
C VAL A 3 -27.74 -46.78 -24.43
N ALA A 4 -27.79 -45.52 -24.86
CA ALA A 4 -26.98 -44.45 -24.27
C ALA A 4 -27.70 -43.97 -22.99
N SER A 5 -26.98 -43.87 -21.87
CA SER A 5 -27.48 -43.15 -20.70
C SER A 5 -26.36 -42.40 -19.94
N TRP A 6 -26.18 -41.14 -20.34
CA TRP A 6 -26.17 -39.96 -19.48
C TRP A 6 -25.17 -39.90 -18.31
N MET A 7 -24.12 -39.11 -18.55
CA MET A 7 -23.50 -38.14 -17.65
C MET A 7 -23.85 -38.26 -16.17
N PHE A 8 -22.95 -38.86 -15.39
CA PHE A 8 -22.87 -38.62 -13.96
C PHE A 8 -21.46 -38.27 -13.51
N ARG A 9 -21.36 -36.97 -13.17
CA ARG A 9 -20.75 -36.45 -11.95
C ARG A 9 -19.27 -36.74 -11.69
N GLY A 10 -18.52 -35.64 -11.69
CA GLY A 10 -17.41 -35.49 -10.76
C GLY A 10 -16.07 -35.23 -11.41
N LYS A 11 -15.98 -34.30 -12.37
CA LYS A 11 -14.75 -33.53 -12.49
C LYS A 11 -14.51 -32.90 -11.12
N ILE A 12 -13.56 -33.44 -10.38
CA ILE A 12 -13.03 -32.83 -9.17
C ILE A 12 -12.30 -31.56 -9.65
N GLN A 13 -13.06 -30.49 -9.90
CA GLN A 13 -12.55 -29.14 -9.79
C GLN A 13 -12.31 -28.94 -8.30
N ARG A 14 -11.13 -29.35 -7.84
CA ARG A 14 -10.54 -28.77 -6.63
C ARG A 14 -10.35 -27.28 -6.94
N SER A 15 -11.39 -26.51 -6.64
CA SER A 15 -11.33 -25.09 -6.36
C SER A 15 -10.43 -24.93 -5.13
N GLY A 16 -9.13 -25.04 -5.37
CA GLY A 16 -8.07 -25.03 -4.37
C GLY A 16 -7.36 -23.70 -4.41
N ARG A 17 -8.02 -22.66 -3.87
CA ARG A 17 -7.43 -21.39 -3.44
C ARG A 17 -6.78 -20.56 -4.56
N SER A 18 -7.61 -19.91 -5.37
CA SER A 18 -7.29 -18.55 -5.84
C SER A 18 -7.61 -17.53 -4.73
N PHE A 19 -6.95 -17.69 -3.57
CA PHE A 19 -6.82 -16.62 -2.57
C PHE A 19 -5.35 -16.20 -2.52
N ARG A 20 -4.72 -15.99 -3.68
CA ARG A 20 -3.83 -14.84 -3.77
C ARG A 20 -4.79 -13.68 -3.92
N SER A 21 -5.17 -13.09 -2.79
CA SER A 21 -5.76 -11.77 -2.78
C SER A 21 -4.99 -10.95 -3.80
N ARG A 22 -5.71 -10.33 -4.73
CA ARG A 22 -5.22 -9.11 -5.35
C ARG A 22 -4.82 -8.20 -4.19
N ILE A 23 -3.56 -8.24 -3.79
CA ILE A 23 -2.94 -7.05 -3.24
C ILE A 23 -2.93 -6.18 -4.47
N ASP A 24 -3.92 -5.31 -4.52
CA ASP A 24 -4.17 -4.43 -5.62
C ASP A 24 -2.86 -3.65 -5.84
N ALA A 25 -2.15 -3.97 -6.92
CA ALA A 25 -0.88 -3.31 -7.23
C ALA A 25 -1.08 -1.80 -7.45
N GLU A 26 -2.33 -1.33 -7.52
CA GLU A 26 -2.70 0.06 -7.71
C GLU A 26 -2.53 0.94 -6.46
N ASP A 27 -2.29 0.34 -5.30
CA ASP A 27 -1.98 1.07 -4.06
C ASP A 27 -0.46 1.11 -3.74
N ASP A 28 0.39 0.50 -4.57
CA ASP A 28 1.84 0.53 -4.36
C ASP A 28 2.40 1.88 -4.84
N ILE A 29 2.49 2.83 -3.92
CA ILE A 29 3.01 4.17 -4.20
C ILE A 29 4.52 4.07 -4.37
N GLN A 30 4.98 4.17 -5.61
CA GLN A 30 6.40 4.36 -5.91
C GLN A 30 6.82 5.74 -5.47
N PHE A 31 7.54 5.80 -4.36
CA PHE A 31 8.10 7.03 -3.83
C PHE A 31 9.62 7.03 -4.03
N ASP A 32 10.13 8.05 -4.72
CA ASP A 32 11.56 8.18 -4.96
C ASP A 32 12.26 8.73 -3.71
N LEU A 33 12.73 7.80 -2.88
CA LEU A 33 13.48 8.06 -1.66
C LEU A 33 14.93 8.51 -1.92
N SER A 34 15.31 8.79 -3.18
CA SER A 34 16.63 9.32 -3.55
C SER A 34 16.68 10.85 -3.53
N LYS A 35 15.52 11.50 -3.43
CA LYS A 35 15.38 12.95 -3.30
C LYS A 35 15.66 13.44 -1.88
N ASP A 36 15.73 14.77 -1.74
CA ASP A 36 15.88 15.43 -0.45
C ASP A 36 14.79 15.01 0.53
N ALA A 37 15.19 14.68 1.76
CA ALA A 37 14.28 14.09 2.76
C ALA A 37 13.19 15.06 3.20
N CYS A 38 13.46 16.37 3.20
CA CYS A 38 12.49 17.41 3.50
C CYS A 38 11.39 17.51 2.41
N GLU A 39 11.78 17.52 1.13
CA GLU A 39 10.82 17.50 0.03
C GLU A 39 9.97 16.23 0.05
N CYS A 40 10.61 15.08 0.32
CA CYS A 40 9.95 13.79 0.46
C CYS A 40 8.89 13.81 1.56
N ALA A 41 9.25 14.28 2.77
CA ALA A 41 8.36 14.36 3.91
C ALA A 41 7.16 15.28 3.61
N ARG A 42 7.42 16.44 3.00
CA ARG A 42 6.37 17.42 2.65
C ARG A 42 5.38 16.85 1.64
N GLU A 43 5.86 16.15 0.62
CA GLU A 43 4.98 15.53 -0.38
C GLU A 43 4.12 14.42 0.24
N ILE A 44 4.73 13.55 1.06
CA ILE A 44 4.01 12.47 1.73
C ILE A 44 2.93 13.02 2.67
N LEU A 45 3.28 13.94 3.57
CA LEU A 45 2.34 14.52 4.54
C LEU A 45 1.21 15.31 3.87
N SER A 46 1.54 16.08 2.81
CA SER A 46 0.53 16.78 2.02
C SER A 46 -0.47 15.82 1.39
N ASN A 47 -0.01 14.68 0.87
CA ASN A 47 -0.88 13.66 0.32
C ASN A 47 -1.74 12.98 1.40
N VAL A 48 -1.17 12.62 2.56
CA VAL A 48 -1.94 12.01 3.66
C VAL A 48 -3.09 12.93 4.12
N CYS A 49 -2.84 14.24 4.18
CA CYS A 49 -3.82 15.24 4.61
C CYS A 49 -4.92 15.55 3.58
N LYS A 50 -4.85 15.01 2.35
CA LYS A 50 -5.90 15.22 1.34
C LYS A 50 -7.21 14.56 1.79
N LYS A 51 -8.26 15.38 1.93
CA LYS A 51 -9.59 14.96 2.38
C LYS A 51 -10.36 14.13 1.34
N GLN A 52 -10.08 14.30 0.06
CA GLN A 52 -10.80 13.65 -1.05
C GLN A 52 -9.82 13.11 -2.09
N GLY A 53 -10.23 12.08 -2.83
CA GLY A 53 -9.47 11.53 -3.97
C GLY A 53 -8.39 10.49 -3.60
N LEU A 54 -8.31 10.07 -2.33
CA LEU A 54 -7.43 8.98 -1.90
C LEU A 54 -8.23 7.83 -1.31
N THR A 55 -7.96 6.63 -1.82
CA THR A 55 -8.40 5.37 -1.20
C THR A 55 -7.68 5.19 0.13
N GLU A 56 -8.27 4.39 1.03
CA GLU A 56 -7.60 4.03 2.29
C GLU A 56 -6.25 3.33 2.01
N GLY A 57 -6.18 2.46 0.99
CA GLY A 57 -4.95 1.81 0.55
C GLY A 57 -3.83 2.80 0.21
N LYS A 58 -4.12 3.84 -0.58
CA LYS A 58 -3.15 4.91 -0.86
C LYS A 58 -2.72 5.67 0.38
N LYS A 59 -3.63 5.97 1.32
CA LYS A 59 -3.24 6.60 2.59
C LYS A 59 -2.27 5.73 3.39
N PHE A 60 -2.54 4.42 3.48
CA PHE A 60 -1.61 3.47 4.09
C PHE A 60 -0.27 3.39 3.35
N GLY A 61 -0.27 3.45 2.03
CA GLY A 61 0.95 3.50 1.22
C GLY A 61 1.80 4.73 1.54
N TYR A 62 1.19 5.92 1.63
CA TYR A 62 1.89 7.15 2.02
C TYR A 62 2.44 7.08 3.46
N LEU A 63 1.67 6.54 4.40
CA LEU A 63 2.16 6.34 5.77
C LEU A 63 3.35 5.36 5.83
N ASN A 64 3.29 4.28 5.06
CA ASN A 64 4.40 3.33 4.96
C ASN A 64 5.64 3.98 4.34
N ALA A 65 5.47 4.81 3.31
CA ALA A 65 6.56 5.60 2.73
C ALA A 65 7.17 6.57 3.76
N PHE A 66 6.35 7.21 4.59
CA PHE A 66 6.82 8.10 5.66
C PHE A 66 7.68 7.37 6.68
N VAL A 67 7.25 6.18 7.13
CA VAL A 67 8.02 5.34 8.06
C VAL A 67 9.35 4.90 7.44
N LYS A 68 9.35 4.51 6.15
CA LYS A 68 10.59 4.17 5.44
C LYS A 68 11.56 5.35 5.35
N LEU A 69 11.04 6.56 5.12
CA LEU A 69 11.85 7.78 5.09
C LEU A 69 12.48 8.05 6.47
N ILE A 70 11.68 8.02 7.53
CA ILE A 70 12.11 8.15 8.94
C ILE A 70 13.25 7.18 9.29
N ILE A 71 13.09 5.89 8.93
CA ILE A 71 14.12 4.86 9.20
C ILE A 71 15.41 5.17 8.44
N ARG A 72 15.32 5.73 7.24
CA ARG A 72 16.46 5.99 6.36
C ARG A 72 17.24 7.24 6.75
N THR A 73 16.55 8.25 7.28
CA THR A 73 17.11 9.57 7.60
C THR A 73 17.69 9.67 9.01
N ASP A 74 17.46 8.68 9.89
CA ASP A 74 17.77 8.75 11.33
C ASP A 74 17.15 10.00 11.99
N VAL A 75 15.98 9.80 12.59
CA VAL A 75 15.08 10.83 13.14
C VAL A 75 15.77 11.80 14.10
N GLY A 76 16.91 11.40 14.69
CA GLY A 76 17.69 12.24 15.60
C GLY A 76 18.33 13.48 14.95
N ALA A 77 18.48 13.54 13.62
CA ALA A 77 19.28 14.57 12.96
C ALA A 77 18.50 15.82 12.49
N GLY A 78 17.16 15.84 12.55
CA GLY A 78 16.37 17.00 12.10
C GLY A 78 16.28 17.16 10.57
N ASP A 79 16.73 16.16 9.80
CA ASP A 79 16.83 16.22 8.33
C ASP A 79 15.50 16.01 7.58
N LEU A 80 14.38 15.83 8.29
CA LEU A 80 13.05 15.73 7.67
C LEU A 80 12.43 17.11 7.37
N GLY A 81 13.06 18.20 7.83
CA GLY A 81 12.52 19.55 7.69
C GLY A 81 11.28 19.84 8.55
N TYR A 82 10.90 18.90 9.41
CA TYR A 82 9.81 19.00 10.37
C TYR A 82 10.30 18.56 11.74
N THR A 83 9.89 19.28 12.78
CA THR A 83 10.06 18.87 14.16
C THR A 83 9.06 17.77 14.54
N ILE A 84 9.39 16.98 15.57
CA ILE A 84 8.48 15.94 16.09
C ILE A 84 7.15 16.58 16.54
N GLU A 85 7.21 17.79 17.11
CA GLU A 85 6.06 18.56 17.57
C GLU A 85 5.13 18.95 16.42
N GLU A 86 5.67 19.29 15.25
CA GLU A 86 4.87 19.62 14.06
C GLU A 86 4.21 18.38 13.42
N ILE A 87 4.82 17.20 13.58
CA ILE A 87 4.28 15.94 13.05
C ILE A 87 3.21 15.38 13.99
N GLN A 88 3.38 15.54 15.30
CA GLN A 88 2.44 15.06 16.31
C GLN A 88 1.28 16.04 16.48
N CYS A 89 0.16 15.78 15.82
CA CYS A 89 -1.10 16.42 16.15
C CYS A 89 -1.60 15.90 17.52
N TRP A 90 -1.38 16.66 18.59
CA TRP A 90 -2.02 16.47 19.90
C TRP A 90 -3.47 16.98 19.91
#